data_AF-A0A7J4DEH3-F1
#
_entry.id   AF-A0A7J4DEH3-F1
#
_cell.length_a   1.000
_cell.length_b   1.000
_cell.length_c   1.000
_cell.angle_alpha   90.00
_cell.angle_beta   90.00
_cell.angle_gamma   90.00
#
_symmetry.space_group_name_H-M   'P 1'
#
loop_
_entity.id
_entity.type
_entity.pdbx_description
1 polymer ?
#
loop_
_entity_poly.entity_id
_entity_poly.type
_entity_poly.pdbx_seq_one_letter_code
_entity_poly.pdbx_strand_id
1 'polypeptide(L)'
;MQHIALTSFDKERCRPFFDRLTEYFHEHHHSEEQDANSYEGLLYRIRRPYTPQMLDMIDDWMGLEKRDWREETQREVMLSLYAIRYPDTLLIESLTDKARSDIRRLSAYLHFTHHTYAIWDEDSRKGLAKLGIDIPSTEVADPFVYGAYVTAIELLKEVAPFTCFLEHDVPRQRLFQAALAAYGRE
;
A
#
# COMPACT_ATOMS: atom_id res chain seq x y z
N MET A 1 3.77 -18.79 -2.94
CA MET A 1 3.91 -17.64 -3.87
C MET A 1 3.47 -18.07 -5.26
N GLN A 2 2.25 -17.73 -5.68
CA GLN A 2 1.91 -17.78 -7.10
C GLN A 2 2.45 -16.49 -7.73
N HIS A 3 3.60 -16.58 -8.38
CA HIS A 3 4.00 -15.55 -9.34
C HIS A 3 2.94 -15.57 -10.45
N ILE A 4 2.17 -14.49 -10.60
CA ILE A 4 1.49 -14.23 -11.87
C ILE A 4 2.62 -14.07 -12.88
N ALA A 5 2.85 -15.10 -13.69
CA ALA A 5 3.90 -15.04 -14.68
C ALA A 5 3.57 -13.89 -15.64
N LEU A 6 4.56 -13.07 -15.99
CA LEU A 6 4.46 -12.00 -16.99
C LEU A 6 3.82 -12.49 -18.31
N THR A 7 3.91 -13.79 -18.60
CA THR A 7 3.32 -14.47 -19.76
C THR A 7 1.80 -14.63 -19.69
N SER A 8 1.19 -14.54 -18.51
CA SER A 8 -0.28 -14.59 -18.29
C SER A 8 -0.92 -13.22 -18.10
N PHE A 9 -0.10 -12.16 -18.06
CA PHE A 9 -0.55 -10.80 -17.82
C PHE A 9 -0.97 -10.11 -19.13
N ASP A 10 -2.26 -9.78 -19.24
CA ASP A 10 -2.81 -9.12 -20.41
C ASP A 10 -2.46 -7.61 -20.42
N LYS A 11 -1.38 -7.28 -21.13
CA LYS A 11 -0.93 -5.89 -21.27
C LYS A 11 -1.95 -5.01 -22.00
N GLU A 12 -2.70 -5.55 -22.96
CA GLU A 12 -3.69 -4.78 -23.70
C GLU A 12 -4.86 -4.40 -22.79
N ARG A 13 -5.25 -5.29 -21.87
CA ARG A 13 -6.25 -4.97 -20.85
C ARG A 13 -5.84 -3.83 -19.91
N CYS A 14 -4.54 -3.59 -19.77
CA CYS A 14 -4.00 -2.52 -18.93
C CYS A 14 -3.84 -1.18 -19.64
N ARG A 15 -3.95 -1.16 -20.97
CA ARG A 15 -3.78 0.04 -21.77
C ARG A 15 -4.70 1.20 -21.36
N PRO A 16 -6.01 0.99 -21.12
CA PRO A 16 -6.89 2.09 -20.68
C PRO A 16 -6.48 2.70 -19.33
N PHE A 17 -5.91 1.88 -18.44
CA PHE A 17 -5.38 2.35 -17.17
C PHE A 17 -4.09 3.16 -17.38
N PHE A 18 -3.13 2.64 -18.16
CA PHE A 18 -1.85 3.32 -18.39
C PHE A 18 -1.99 4.62 -19.17
N ASP A 19 -2.91 4.68 -20.15
CA ASP A 19 -3.15 5.88 -20.96
C ASP A 19 -3.63 7.07 -20.11
N ARG A 20 -4.27 6.80 -18.97
CA ARG A 20 -4.84 7.81 -18.04
C ARG A 20 -4.21 7.80 -16.65
N LEU A 21 -3.13 7.06 -16.45
CA LEU A 21 -2.55 6.81 -15.11
C LEU A 21 -2.22 8.10 -14.36
N THR A 22 -1.67 9.09 -15.06
CA THR A 22 -1.35 10.42 -14.49
C THR A 22 -2.61 11.17 -14.07
N GLU A 23 -3.67 11.12 -14.89
CA GLU A 23 -4.96 11.75 -14.59
C GLU A 23 -5.56 11.13 -13.32
N TYR A 24 -5.64 9.80 -13.27
CA TYR A 24 -6.15 9.07 -12.11
C TYR A 24 -5.32 9.36 -10.84
N PHE A 25 -4.00 9.42 -10.96
CA PHE A 25 -3.14 9.79 -9.84
C PHE A 25 -3.48 11.20 -9.33
N HIS A 26 -3.59 12.20 -10.21
CA HIS A 26 -3.93 13.55 -9.81
C HIS A 26 -5.33 13.64 -9.18
N GLU A 27 -6.34 13.02 -9.79
CA GLU A 27 -7.72 12.97 -9.29
C GLU A 27 -7.82 12.38 -7.90
N HIS A 28 -7.08 11.31 -7.60
CA HIS A 28 -7.11 10.68 -6.29
C HIS A 28 -6.19 11.38 -5.30
N HIS A 29 -4.90 11.50 -5.60
CA HIS A 29 -3.91 11.97 -4.64
C HIS A 29 -4.15 13.41 -4.18
N HIS A 30 -4.61 14.29 -5.09
CA HIS A 30 -4.89 15.69 -4.78
C HIS A 30 -6.36 15.94 -4.42
N SER A 31 -7.16 14.89 -4.23
CA SER A 31 -8.52 15.05 -3.68
C SER A 31 -8.47 15.53 -2.23
N GLU A 32 -9.51 16.25 -1.81
CA GLU A 32 -9.64 16.72 -0.42
C GLU A 32 -9.60 15.56 0.59
N GLU A 33 -10.04 14.36 0.18
CA GLU A 33 -10.08 13.17 1.03
C GLU A 33 -8.69 12.57 1.32
N GLN A 34 -7.70 12.79 0.46
CA GLN A 34 -6.40 12.11 0.57
C GLN A 34 -5.34 12.91 1.35
N ASP A 35 -5.58 14.19 1.63
CA ASP A 35 -4.68 15.10 2.35
C ASP A 35 -3.20 14.92 1.95
N ALA A 36 -2.90 15.21 0.68
CA ALA A 36 -1.57 15.05 0.08
C ALA A 36 -0.45 15.72 0.90
N ASN A 37 -0.70 16.93 1.39
CA ASN A 37 0.28 17.70 2.15
C ASN A 37 0.67 16.99 3.46
N SER A 38 -0.33 16.46 4.20
CA SER A 38 -0.06 15.70 5.42
C SER A 38 0.63 14.38 5.11
N TYR A 39 0.21 13.68 4.05
CA TYR A 39 0.85 12.45 3.58
C TYR A 39 2.34 12.67 3.29
N GLU A 40 2.67 13.67 2.47
CA GLU A 40 4.06 13.98 2.10
C GLU A 40 4.86 14.39 3.34
N GLY A 41 4.27 15.19 4.23
CA GLY A 41 4.88 15.55 5.51
C GLY A 41 5.22 14.33 6.37
N LEU A 42 4.39 13.28 6.38
CA LEU A 42 4.66 12.05 7.11
C LEU A 42 5.85 11.28 6.55
N LEU A 43 6.04 11.24 5.22
CA LEU A 43 7.19 10.57 4.59
C LEU A 43 8.54 11.06 5.15
N TYR A 44 8.63 12.33 5.55
CA TYR A 44 9.84 12.91 6.13
C TYR A 44 9.92 12.81 7.66
N ARG A 45 8.76 12.74 8.34
CA ARG A 45 8.69 12.71 9.81
C ARG A 45 8.89 11.30 10.37
N ILE A 46 8.41 10.28 9.67
CA ILE A 46 8.54 8.88 10.08
C ILE A 46 9.97 8.42 9.75
N ARG A 47 10.78 8.20 10.80
CA ARG A 47 12.20 7.88 10.63
C ARG A 47 12.69 6.99 11.75
N ARG A 48 13.80 6.29 11.51
CA ARG A 48 14.45 5.49 12.57
C ARG A 48 15.13 6.42 13.60
N PRO A 49 15.09 6.09 14.90
CA PRO A 49 14.37 4.96 15.48
C PRO A 49 12.85 5.20 15.52
N TYR A 50 12.05 4.17 15.21
CA TYR A 50 10.59 4.26 15.20
C TYR A 50 10.06 4.38 16.64
N THR A 51 9.08 5.25 16.83
CA THR A 51 8.45 5.47 18.14
C THR A 51 6.94 5.21 18.08
N PRO A 52 6.29 4.97 19.22
CA PRO A 52 4.83 4.84 19.27
C PRO A 52 4.11 6.08 18.73
N GLN A 53 4.66 7.27 18.99
CA GLN A 53 4.12 8.55 18.50
C GLN A 53 4.17 8.63 16.97
N MET A 54 5.19 8.08 16.33
CA MET A 54 5.22 7.98 14.87
C MET A 54 4.10 7.10 14.32
N LEU A 55 3.79 5.99 15.01
CA LEU A 55 2.63 5.18 14.65
C LEU A 55 1.31 5.93 14.91
N ASP A 56 1.22 6.73 15.98
CA ASP A 56 0.03 7.56 16.26
C ASP A 56 -0.22 8.55 15.11
N MET A 57 0.84 9.21 14.63
CA MET A 57 0.75 10.14 13.50
C MET A 57 0.23 9.48 12.21
N ILE A 58 0.61 8.23 11.96
CA ILE A 58 0.12 7.47 10.80
C ILE A 58 -1.37 7.12 10.97
N ASP A 59 -1.77 6.68 12.16
CA ASP A 59 -3.18 6.40 12.47
C ASP A 59 -4.05 7.65 12.34
N ASP A 60 -3.57 8.79 12.84
CA ASP A 60 -4.26 10.08 12.75
C ASP A 60 -4.49 10.49 11.29
N TRP A 61 -3.48 10.35 10.42
CA TRP A 61 -3.63 10.62 8.99
C TRP A 61 -4.57 9.62 8.29
N MET A 62 -4.54 8.34 8.69
CA MET A 62 -5.48 7.34 8.18
C MET A 62 -6.92 7.53 8.70
N GLY A 63 -7.14 8.43 9.66
CA GLY A 63 -8.43 8.62 10.33
C GLY A 63 -8.85 7.42 11.17
N LEU A 64 -7.90 6.65 11.70
CA LEU A 64 -8.15 5.46 12.52
C LEU A 64 -8.28 5.81 13.99
N GLU A 65 -9.10 5.04 14.72
CA GLU A 65 -9.18 5.14 16.18
C GLU A 65 -7.85 4.76 16.82
N LYS A 66 -7.54 5.34 18.00
CA LYS A 66 -6.32 4.98 18.73
C LYS A 66 -6.23 3.49 19.02
N ARG A 67 -5.03 2.95 18.86
CA ARG A 67 -4.73 1.54 19.16
C ARG A 67 -5.03 1.22 20.62
N ASP A 68 -5.82 0.18 20.84
CA ASP A 68 -5.93 -0.51 22.11
C ASP A 68 -4.93 -1.68 22.16
N TRP A 69 -3.64 -1.34 22.13
CA TRP A 69 -2.53 -2.30 22.19
C TRP A 69 -1.80 -2.21 23.52
N ARG A 70 -1.46 -3.37 24.08
CA ARG A 70 -0.51 -3.45 25.19
C ARG A 70 0.90 -3.15 24.69
N GLU A 71 1.79 -2.78 25.60
CA GLU A 71 3.18 -2.46 25.28
C GLU A 71 3.89 -3.59 24.50
N GLU A 72 3.56 -4.85 24.81
CA GLU A 72 4.09 -6.02 24.13
C GLU A 72 3.71 -6.06 22.64
N THR A 73 2.42 -5.93 22.29
CA THR A 73 1.94 -5.90 20.90
C THR A 73 2.55 -4.72 20.13
N GLN A 74 2.68 -3.57 20.78
CA GLN A 74 3.32 -2.40 20.18
C GLN A 74 4.81 -2.66 19.89
N ARG A 75 5.53 -3.27 20.83
CA ARG A 75 6.95 -3.61 20.67
C ARG A 75 7.16 -4.66 19.59
N GLU A 76 6.30 -5.68 19.55
CA GLU A 76 6.26 -6.70 18.50
C GLU A 76 6.15 -6.06 17.11
N VAL A 77 5.15 -5.21 16.89
CA VAL A 77 4.96 -4.51 15.60
C VAL A 77 6.15 -3.60 15.28
N MET A 78 6.67 -2.84 16.24
CA MET A 78 7.85 -2.00 15.98
C MET A 78 9.06 -2.83 15.56
N LEU A 79 9.32 -3.97 16.21
CA LEU A 79 10.43 -4.87 15.85
C LEU A 79 10.23 -5.49 14.47
N SER A 80 9.00 -5.88 14.11
CA SER A 80 8.72 -6.41 12.77
C SER A 80 8.97 -5.37 11.68
N LEU A 81 8.65 -4.09 11.92
CA LEU A 81 8.94 -2.98 11.01
C LEU A 81 10.45 -2.77 10.78
N TYR A 82 11.31 -3.19 11.70
CA TYR A 82 12.77 -3.18 11.47
C TYR A 82 13.25 -4.35 10.62
N ALA A 83 12.62 -5.52 10.81
CA ALA A 83 13.08 -6.80 10.29
C ALA A 83 12.53 -7.14 8.90
N ILE A 84 11.30 -6.71 8.59
CA ILE A 84 10.66 -7.02 7.30
C ILE A 84 11.43 -6.39 6.14
N ARG A 85 11.41 -7.04 4.97
CA ARG A 85 12.19 -6.62 3.79
C ARG A 85 11.32 -6.70 2.55
N TYR A 86 11.20 -5.59 1.84
CA TYR A 86 10.44 -5.55 0.59
C TYR A 86 11.01 -6.52 -0.46
N PRO A 87 10.17 -7.25 -1.23
CA PRO A 87 8.70 -7.29 -1.21
C PRO A 87 8.10 -8.35 -0.27
N ASP A 88 8.90 -8.99 0.58
CA ASP A 88 8.45 -10.09 1.44
C ASP A 88 7.46 -9.63 2.51
N THR A 89 6.35 -10.35 2.61
CA THR A 89 5.25 -10.12 3.57
C THR A 89 5.09 -11.26 4.56
N LEU A 90 5.84 -12.35 4.43
CA LEU A 90 5.70 -13.55 5.26
C LEU A 90 6.01 -13.30 6.73
N LEU A 91 6.83 -12.30 7.06
CA LEU A 91 7.09 -11.93 8.47
C LEU A 91 5.81 -11.50 9.20
N ILE A 92 4.80 -11.02 8.47
CA ILE A 92 3.48 -10.70 9.05
C ILE A 92 2.86 -11.96 9.68
N GLU A 93 3.13 -13.17 9.15
CA GLU A 93 2.62 -14.42 9.72
C GLU A 93 3.04 -14.64 11.17
N SER A 94 4.24 -14.17 11.54
CA SER A 94 4.77 -14.33 12.91
C SER A 94 4.14 -13.39 13.93
N LEU A 95 3.35 -12.42 13.48
CA LEU A 95 2.69 -11.46 14.36
C LEU A 95 1.47 -12.09 15.06
N THR A 96 1.23 -11.68 16.30
CA THR A 96 0.03 -12.05 17.06
C THR A 96 -1.24 -11.59 16.34
N ASP A 97 -2.37 -12.27 16.61
CA ASP A 97 -3.66 -11.91 16.01
C ASP A 97 -4.06 -10.46 16.29
N LYS A 98 -3.72 -9.93 17.48
CA LYS A 98 -3.98 -8.53 17.82
C LYS A 98 -3.16 -7.56 16.96
N ALA A 99 -1.90 -7.88 16.66
CA ALA A 99 -1.05 -7.08 15.78
C ALA A 99 -1.53 -7.15 14.31
N ARG A 100 -2.06 -8.29 13.87
CA ARG A 100 -2.59 -8.49 12.51
C ARG A 100 -4.05 -8.08 12.32
N SER A 101 -4.72 -7.64 13.38
CA SER A 101 -6.18 -7.44 13.37
C SER A 101 -6.70 -6.41 12.37
N ASP A 102 -5.83 -5.54 11.84
CA ASP A 102 -6.20 -4.47 10.91
C ASP A 102 -5.16 -4.34 9.79
N ILE A 103 -5.53 -4.77 8.58
CA ILE A 103 -4.65 -4.67 7.41
C ILE A 103 -4.42 -3.23 6.97
N ARG A 104 -5.40 -2.33 7.10
CA ARG A 104 -5.26 -0.92 6.69
C ARG A 104 -4.19 -0.25 7.53
N ARG A 105 -4.23 -0.48 8.85
CA ARG A 105 -3.22 0.00 9.78
C ARG A 105 -1.83 -0.59 9.50
N LEU A 106 -1.70 -1.92 9.41
CA LEU A 106 -0.38 -2.54 9.29
C LEU A 106 0.28 -2.20 7.95
N SER A 107 -0.48 -2.18 6.86
CA SER A 107 0.02 -1.77 5.54
C SER A 107 0.45 -0.30 5.51
N ALA A 108 -0.26 0.60 6.18
CA ALA A 108 0.16 2.01 6.33
C ALA A 108 1.48 2.13 7.10
N TYR A 109 1.67 1.38 8.19
CA TYR A 109 2.95 1.36 8.90
C TYR A 109 4.09 0.87 8.01
N LEU A 110 3.87 -0.21 7.27
CA LEU A 110 4.86 -0.72 6.32
C LEU A 110 5.18 0.32 5.24
N HIS A 111 4.17 1.01 4.72
CA HIS A 111 4.32 2.06 3.74
C HIS A 111 5.19 3.21 4.27
N PHE A 112 4.84 3.84 5.40
CA PHE A 112 5.61 4.99 5.89
C PHE A 112 6.98 4.65 6.48
N THR A 113 7.23 3.37 6.81
CA THR A 113 8.54 2.97 7.35
C THR A 113 9.54 2.53 6.27
N HIS A 114 9.05 2.13 5.09
CA HIS A 114 9.88 1.62 3.98
C HIS A 114 9.71 2.36 2.66
N HIS A 115 8.61 3.10 2.49
CA HIS A 115 8.18 3.84 1.30
C HIS A 115 7.88 2.96 0.06
N THR A 116 8.03 1.64 0.16
CA THR A 116 7.85 0.73 -0.98
C THR A 116 6.62 -0.15 -0.90
N TYR A 117 6.10 -0.42 0.30
CA TYR A 117 4.87 -1.20 0.46
C TYR A 117 3.64 -0.39 0.07
N ALA A 118 2.59 -1.06 -0.43
CA ALA A 118 1.33 -0.43 -0.82
C ALA A 118 0.38 -0.36 0.39
N ILE A 119 -0.32 0.76 0.60
CA ILE A 119 -1.35 0.86 1.65
C ILE A 119 -2.57 0.03 1.23
N TRP A 120 -3.15 -0.79 2.12
CA TRP A 120 -4.34 -1.54 1.75
C TRP A 120 -5.52 -0.60 1.50
N ASP A 121 -6.08 -0.68 0.30
CA ASP A 121 -7.16 0.17 -0.16
C ASP A 121 -8.11 -0.62 -1.06
N GLU A 122 -9.40 -0.56 -0.74
CA GLU A 122 -10.42 -1.38 -1.38
C GLU A 122 -10.72 -0.92 -2.81
N ASP A 123 -10.62 0.37 -3.09
CA ASP A 123 -10.79 0.89 -4.43
C ASP A 123 -9.61 0.52 -5.33
N SER A 124 -8.39 0.55 -4.80
CA SER A 124 -7.21 0.02 -5.50
C SER A 124 -7.36 -1.47 -5.82
N ARG A 125 -7.93 -2.27 -4.89
CA ARG A 125 -8.24 -3.69 -5.11
C ARG A 125 -9.26 -3.87 -6.24
N LYS A 126 -10.31 -3.04 -6.29
CA LYS A 126 -11.28 -3.04 -7.42
C LYS A 126 -10.61 -2.64 -8.74
N GLY A 127 -9.70 -1.67 -8.71
CA GLY A 127 -8.89 -1.28 -9.85
C GLY A 127 -8.09 -2.47 -10.41
N LEU A 128 -7.42 -3.23 -9.54
CA LEU A 128 -6.73 -4.47 -9.94
C LEU A 128 -7.68 -5.50 -10.56
N ALA A 129 -8.88 -5.69 -10.00
CA ALA A 129 -9.87 -6.61 -10.55
C ALA A 129 -10.33 -6.21 -11.96
N LYS A 130 -10.49 -4.91 -12.25
CA LYS A 130 -10.78 -4.41 -13.61
C LYS A 130 -9.67 -4.80 -14.61
N LEU A 131 -8.42 -4.79 -14.15
CA LEU A 131 -7.25 -5.24 -14.92
C LEU A 131 -7.12 -6.76 -15.03
N GLY A 132 -8.01 -7.52 -14.37
CA GLY A 132 -8.00 -8.99 -14.39
C GLY A 132 -7.14 -9.62 -13.30
N ILE A 133 -6.76 -8.87 -12.26
CA ILE A 133 -6.05 -9.37 -11.09
C ILE A 133 -7.01 -9.38 -9.90
N ASP A 134 -7.61 -10.53 -9.63
CA ASP A 134 -8.53 -10.70 -8.51
C ASP A 134 -7.77 -10.99 -7.21
N ILE A 135 -7.79 -10.02 -6.30
CA ILE A 135 -7.26 -10.16 -4.94
C ILE A 135 -8.43 -10.33 -3.97
N PRO A 136 -8.45 -11.35 -3.09
CA PRO A 136 -9.47 -11.50 -2.06
C PRO A 136 -9.54 -10.28 -1.13
N SER A 137 -10.74 -9.93 -0.67
CA SER A 137 -10.91 -8.94 0.41
C SER A 137 -10.45 -9.53 1.74
N THR A 138 -9.91 -8.70 2.62
CA THR A 138 -9.55 -9.09 4.00
C THR A 138 -9.63 -7.87 4.92
N GLU A 139 -9.97 -8.11 6.18
CA GLU A 139 -9.89 -7.11 7.27
C GLU A 139 -8.62 -7.29 8.11
N VAL A 140 -8.10 -8.52 8.15
CA VAL A 140 -6.86 -8.86 8.86
C VAL A 140 -5.67 -8.83 7.91
N ALA A 141 -4.49 -8.57 8.46
CA ALA A 141 -3.24 -8.59 7.73
C ALA A 141 -2.78 -10.02 7.44
N ASP A 142 -3.45 -10.67 6.49
CA ASP A 142 -3.04 -11.96 5.96
C ASP A 142 -1.82 -11.76 5.03
N PRO A 143 -0.68 -12.43 5.28
CA PRO A 143 0.55 -12.24 4.51
C PRO A 143 0.39 -12.64 3.04
N PHE A 144 -0.44 -13.63 2.72
CA PHE A 144 -0.60 -14.11 1.35
C PHE A 144 -1.51 -13.18 0.54
N VAL A 145 -2.63 -12.74 1.11
CA VAL A 145 -3.55 -11.78 0.48
C VAL A 145 -2.85 -10.44 0.28
N TYR A 146 -2.20 -9.92 1.34
CA TYR A 146 -1.48 -8.65 1.24
C TYR A 146 -0.25 -8.75 0.33
N GLY A 147 0.49 -9.86 0.40
CA GLY A 147 1.60 -10.13 -0.51
C GLY A 147 1.17 -10.16 -1.98
N ALA A 148 0.03 -10.77 -2.30
CA ALA A 148 -0.54 -10.78 -3.64
C ALA A 148 -0.91 -9.35 -4.10
N TYR A 149 -1.50 -8.54 -3.23
CA TYR A 149 -1.82 -7.14 -3.50
C TYR A 149 -0.56 -6.30 -3.79
N VAL A 150 0.47 -6.40 -2.95
CA VAL A 150 1.74 -5.68 -3.14
C VAL A 150 2.42 -6.12 -4.45
N THR A 151 2.46 -7.43 -4.71
CA THR A 151 3.08 -7.99 -5.91
C THR A 151 2.33 -7.59 -7.18
N ALA A 152 0.99 -7.51 -7.14
CA ALA A 152 0.18 -7.06 -8.27
C ALA A 152 0.51 -5.62 -8.68
N ILE A 153 0.69 -4.72 -7.71
CA ILE A 153 1.07 -3.33 -7.97
C ILE A 153 2.52 -3.24 -8.46
N GLU A 154 3.44 -4.08 -7.94
CA GLU A 154 4.80 -4.16 -8.48
C GLU A 154 4.81 -4.61 -9.94
N LEU A 155 4.03 -5.65 -10.28
CA LEU A 155 3.89 -6.12 -11.66
C LEU A 155 3.44 -4.98 -12.60
N LEU A 156 2.49 -4.16 -12.18
CA LEU A 156 2.06 -2.99 -12.95
C LEU A 156 3.19 -1.98 -13.18
N LYS A 157 4.03 -1.75 -12.18
CA LYS A 157 5.20 -0.88 -12.32
C LYS A 157 6.24 -1.46 -13.29
N GLU A 158 6.41 -2.77 -13.32
CA GLU A 158 7.35 -3.45 -14.24
C GLU A 158 6.89 -3.39 -15.69
N VAL A 159 5.58 -3.48 -15.94
CA VAL A 159 5.01 -3.53 -17.29
C VAL A 159 4.54 -2.17 -17.82
N ALA A 160 4.52 -1.14 -16.97
CA ALA A 160 4.08 0.20 -17.34
C ALA A 160 4.95 0.81 -18.47
N PRO A 161 4.33 1.47 -19.46
CA PRO A 161 5.04 2.29 -20.42
C PRO A 161 5.86 3.40 -19.74
N PHE A 162 6.96 3.82 -20.37
CA PHE A 162 7.83 4.87 -19.84
C PHE A 162 7.09 6.21 -19.62
N THR A 163 6.00 6.45 -20.35
CA THR A 163 5.16 7.66 -20.21
C THR A 163 4.41 7.72 -18.87
N CYS A 164 4.28 6.60 -18.16
CA CYS A 164 3.66 6.54 -16.83
C CYS A 164 4.63 6.89 -15.68
N PHE A 165 5.89 7.22 -15.98
CA PHE A 165 6.90 7.53 -14.97
C PHE A 165 6.97 9.05 -14.79
N LEU A 166 6.21 9.54 -13.80
CA LEU A 166 6.23 10.94 -13.40
C LEU A 166 7.40 11.20 -12.44
N GLU A 167 8.04 12.35 -12.61
CA GLU A 167 8.93 12.89 -11.59
C GLU A 167 8.06 13.55 -10.51
N HIS A 168 7.98 12.90 -9.34
CA HIS A 168 7.16 13.33 -8.22
C HIS A 168 7.81 12.89 -6.90
N ASP A 169 7.60 13.65 -5.84
CA ASP A 169 8.11 13.36 -4.49
C ASP A 169 7.42 12.16 -3.81
N VAL A 170 6.38 11.61 -4.44
CA VAL A 170 5.58 10.50 -3.92
C VAL A 170 6.22 9.18 -4.36
N PRO A 171 6.36 8.19 -3.46
CA PRO A 171 6.90 6.89 -3.83
C PRO A 171 6.10 6.27 -4.98
N ARG A 172 6.82 5.70 -5.96
CA ARG A 172 6.21 5.12 -7.16
C ARG A 172 5.13 4.08 -6.86
N GLN A 173 5.26 3.34 -5.76
CA GLN A 173 4.22 2.42 -5.29
C GLN A 173 2.90 3.14 -5.01
N ARG A 174 2.97 4.28 -4.29
CA ARG A 174 1.80 5.08 -3.93
C ARG A 174 1.16 5.71 -5.16
N LEU A 175 1.96 6.14 -6.14
CA LEU A 175 1.46 6.70 -7.40
C LEU A 175 0.56 5.70 -8.13
N PHE A 176 1.05 4.48 -8.37
CA PHE A 176 0.28 3.43 -9.04
C PHE A 176 -0.94 3.01 -8.24
N GLN A 177 -0.80 2.92 -6.92
CA GLN A 177 -1.91 2.65 -6.01
C GLN A 177 -3.01 3.71 -6.09
N ALA A 178 -2.67 4.99 -5.95
CA ALA A 178 -3.64 6.08 -6.00
C ALA A 178 -4.35 6.13 -7.36
N ALA A 179 -3.62 5.90 -8.46
CA ALA A 179 -4.23 5.78 -9.77
C ALA A 179 -5.19 4.58 -9.86
N LEU A 180 -4.83 3.42 -9.29
CA LEU A 180 -5.72 2.26 -9.23
C LEU A 180 -6.98 2.54 -8.42
N ALA A 181 -6.88 3.29 -7.32
CA ALA A 181 -8.04 3.68 -6.52
C ALA A 181 -9.01 4.54 -7.33
N ALA A 182 -8.53 5.56 -8.06
CA ALA A 182 -9.37 6.36 -8.94
C ALA A 182 -10.02 5.48 -10.03
N TYR A 183 -9.21 4.65 -10.70
CA TYR A 183 -9.69 3.73 -11.74
C TYR A 183 -10.70 2.71 -11.21
N GLY A 184 -10.56 2.27 -9.95
CA GLY A 184 -11.49 1.35 -9.30
C GLY A 184 -12.85 1.95 -8.98
N ARG A 185 -12.92 3.29 -8.82
CA ARG A 185 -14.16 4.04 -8.53
C ARG A 185 -14.97 4.41 -9.77
N GLU A 186 -14.33 4.48 -10.95
CA GLU A 186 -15.00 4.71 -12.25
C GLU A 186 -16.07 3.64 -12.54
#